data_AF-A0A8T4BSE0-F1
#
_entry.id   AF-A0A8T4BSE0-F1
#
_cell.length_a   1.000
_cell.length_b   1.000
_cell.length_c   1.000
_cell.angle_alpha   90.00
_cell.angle_beta   90.00
_cell.angle_gamma   90.00
#
_symmetry.space_group_name_H-M   'P 1'
#
loop_
_entity.id
_entity.type
_entity.pdbx_description
1 polymer ?
#
loop_
_entity_poly.entity_id
_entity_poly.type
_entity_poly.pdbx_seq_one_letter_code
_entity_poly.pdbx_strand_id
1 'polypeptide(L)'
;MKKLVLSTIIVSFMFVSMILFPMLSSAIAAKPDAEKPESVKEMTTLLKADKALETEFDLNEAKKPRLDQRKSDLEWSAKAVEKEINKWNAANARLQTKIDKWGSDVTAHNIRCDRTVDTQSEYDRCNRSKAALDSRKGTLQGEIQYNDNQRATVQGLIDNQDMQEEVLQREIDAYKAHRKELVEAGVKIQARLAEIRSYLNACDEAIAAYDASPDPMKDGTMERMQAECGSTFDRN
;
A
#
# COMPACT_ATOMS: atom_id res chain seq x y z
N MET A 1 24.87 -21.29 11.03
CA MET A 1 24.03 -21.70 12.18
C MET A 1 22.75 -20.89 12.15
N LYS A 2 21.60 -21.57 12.01
CA LYS A 2 20.27 -20.97 12.03
C LYS A 2 19.90 -20.59 13.48
N LYS A 3 19.42 -19.36 13.70
CA LYS A 3 18.49 -19.05 14.79
C LYS A 3 17.40 -18.12 14.29
N LEU A 4 16.18 -18.57 14.53
CA LEU A 4 14.89 -17.94 14.28
C LEU A 4 14.53 -16.99 15.45
N VAL A 5 13.91 -15.86 15.09
CA VAL A 5 12.72 -15.20 15.67
C VAL A 5 12.81 -14.53 17.06
N LEU A 6 12.49 -13.22 17.10
CA LEU A 6 11.30 -12.59 17.74
C LEU A 6 11.55 -11.05 17.71
N SER A 7 10.95 -10.25 16.82
CA SER A 7 9.54 -9.83 16.75
C SER A 7 9.10 -8.92 17.91
N THR A 8 9.40 -7.62 17.80
CA THR A 8 8.65 -6.55 18.49
C THR A 8 8.74 -5.24 17.69
N ILE A 9 7.86 -5.06 16.70
CA ILE A 9 7.50 -3.72 16.23
C ILE A 9 5.99 -3.60 16.41
N ILE A 10 5.63 -2.79 17.39
CA ILE A 10 4.27 -2.44 17.75
C ILE A 10 3.69 -1.62 16.59
N VAL A 11 2.82 -2.25 15.81
CA VAL A 11 1.97 -1.59 14.83
C VAL A 11 0.82 -0.93 15.59
N SER A 12 0.95 0.36 15.89
CA SER A 12 -0.17 1.19 16.35
C SER A 12 -0.82 1.87 15.15
N PHE A 13 -1.67 1.13 14.43
CA PHE A 13 -2.68 1.69 13.54
C PHE A 13 -3.98 0.89 13.74
N MET A 14 -4.55 0.99 14.94
CA MET A 14 -5.96 0.68 15.19
C MET A 14 -6.74 1.98 15.08
N PHE A 15 -7.37 2.24 13.93
CA PHE A 15 -8.50 3.16 13.83
C PHE A 15 -9.31 2.88 12.56
N VAL A 16 -9.71 1.62 12.35
CA VAL A 16 -10.80 1.27 11.43
C VAL A 16 -11.53 0.08 12.05
N SER A 17 -12.58 0.35 12.83
CA SER A 17 -13.69 -0.58 13.12
C SER A 17 -14.48 -0.06 14.32
N MET A 18 -15.32 0.95 14.12
CA MET A 18 -16.47 1.19 15.00
C MET A 18 -17.44 2.18 14.35
N ILE A 19 -18.10 1.75 13.28
CA ILE A 19 -19.48 2.17 13.06
C ILE A 19 -20.33 0.98 13.50
N LEU A 20 -20.48 0.88 14.84
CA LEU A 20 -21.50 0.06 15.46
C LEU A 20 -22.85 0.64 15.01
N PHE A 21 -23.63 -0.13 14.25
CA PHE A 21 -25.07 0.06 14.19
C PHE A 21 -25.64 -0.30 15.59
N PRO A 22 -26.28 0.61 16.32
CA PRO A 22 -27.01 0.21 17.51
C PRO A 22 -28.30 -0.52 17.09
N MET A 23 -28.42 -1.77 17.54
CA MET A 23 -29.66 -2.54 17.52
C MET A 23 -30.73 -1.87 18.39
N LEU A 24 -31.97 -1.95 17.92
CA LEU A 24 -33.18 -1.53 18.63
C LEU A 24 -33.34 -2.19 20.00
N SER A 25 -33.78 -1.41 20.99
CA SER A 25 -34.61 -1.88 22.10
C SER A 25 -35.50 -0.76 22.68
N SER A 26 -36.81 -0.97 22.49
CA SER A 26 -37.94 -0.78 23.41
C SER A 26 -38.10 0.49 24.26
N ALA A 27 -39.11 1.27 23.85
CA ALA A 27 -40.20 1.93 24.61
C ALA A 27 -39.89 2.87 25.80
N ILE A 28 -40.38 4.11 25.71
CA ILE A 28 -41.17 4.83 26.72
C ILE A 28 -41.93 5.98 26.03
N ALA A 29 -43.18 6.18 26.44
CA ALA A 29 -44.19 7.08 25.86
C ALA A 29 -43.81 8.57 25.91
N ALA A 30 -44.01 9.24 24.77
CA ALA A 30 -44.16 10.70 24.65
C ALA A 30 -45.26 11.00 23.61
N LYS A 31 -45.98 12.10 23.82
CA LYS A 31 -47.10 12.60 22.99
C LYS A 31 -46.73 12.69 21.49
N PRO A 32 -47.71 12.57 20.56
CA PRO A 32 -47.47 12.67 19.14
C PRO A 32 -47.36 14.15 18.75
N ASP A 33 -46.19 14.75 18.98
CA ASP A 33 -45.77 15.85 18.12
C ASP A 33 -45.59 15.26 16.73
N ALA A 34 -46.28 15.81 15.73
CA ALA A 34 -46.31 15.34 14.34
C ALA A 34 -44.91 14.90 13.87
N GLU A 35 -44.65 13.61 14.00
CA GLU A 35 -43.34 13.04 13.82
C GLU A 35 -43.14 12.92 12.32
N LYS A 36 -42.13 13.61 11.77
CA LYS A 36 -41.79 13.46 10.34
C LYS A 36 -41.76 11.96 10.01
N PRO A 37 -42.41 11.51 8.92
CA PRO A 37 -42.51 10.09 8.59
C PRO A 37 -41.13 9.45 8.73
N GLU A 38 -41.04 8.27 9.34
CA GLU A 38 -39.77 7.57 9.60
C GLU A 38 -38.88 7.51 8.34
N SER A 39 -39.50 7.32 7.18
CA SER A 39 -38.88 7.37 5.84
C SER A 39 -38.21 8.71 5.50
N VAL A 40 -38.75 9.85 5.96
CA VAL A 40 -38.15 11.19 5.76
C VAL A 40 -36.91 11.38 6.66
N LYS A 41 -36.93 10.82 7.88
CA LYS A 41 -35.76 10.82 8.78
C LYS A 41 -34.64 9.94 8.22
N GLU A 42 -35.00 8.76 7.72
CA GLU A 42 -34.08 7.85 7.03
C GLU A 42 -33.47 8.52 5.80
N MET A 43 -34.29 9.13 4.93
CA MET A 43 -33.83 9.85 3.73
C MET A 43 -32.83 10.96 4.09
N THR A 44 -33.12 11.76 5.11
CA THR A 44 -32.21 12.83 5.56
C THR A 44 -30.88 12.27 6.05
N THR A 45 -30.90 11.13 6.74
CA THR A 45 -29.70 10.45 7.22
C THR A 45 -28.88 9.90 6.06
N LEU A 46 -29.52 9.25 5.10
CA LEU A 46 -28.87 8.72 3.91
C LEU A 46 -28.27 9.81 3.02
N LEU A 47 -28.94 10.95 2.85
CA LEU A 47 -28.37 12.09 2.12
C LEU A 47 -27.11 12.66 2.79
N LYS A 48 -27.06 12.67 4.12
CA LYS A 48 -25.84 13.05 4.85
C LYS A 48 -24.73 12.02 4.64
N ALA A 49 -25.07 10.74 4.68
CA ALA A 49 -24.12 9.65 4.44
C ALA A 49 -23.57 9.69 3.00
N ASP A 50 -24.42 9.95 2.00
CA ASP A 50 -24.04 10.09 0.59
C ASP A 50 -23.01 11.22 0.40
N LYS A 51 -23.28 12.40 1.00
CA LYS A 51 -22.35 13.53 0.94
C LYS A 51 -21.02 13.26 1.67
N ALA A 52 -21.06 12.56 2.80
CA ALA A 52 -19.85 12.16 3.50
C ALA A 52 -19.02 11.17 2.67
N LEU A 53 -19.69 10.23 2.01
CA LEU A 53 -19.07 9.25 1.13
C LEU A 53 -18.45 9.90 -0.11
N GLU A 54 -19.10 10.88 -0.72
CA GLU A 54 -18.54 11.69 -1.82
C GLU A 54 -17.24 12.37 -1.38
N THR A 55 -17.23 12.95 -0.18
CA THR A 55 -16.03 13.58 0.40
C THR A 55 -14.91 12.55 0.61
N GLU A 56 -15.21 11.36 1.14
CA GLU A 56 -14.21 10.29 1.29
C GLU A 56 -13.69 9.78 -0.06
N PHE A 57 -14.56 9.69 -1.06
CA PHE A 57 -14.19 9.32 -2.43
C PHE A 57 -13.21 10.32 -3.03
N ASP A 58 -13.50 11.62 -2.92
CA ASP A 58 -12.60 12.68 -3.41
C ASP A 58 -11.25 12.65 -2.68
N LEU A 59 -11.25 12.46 -1.36
CA LEU A 59 -10.03 12.31 -0.57
C LEU A 59 -9.22 11.06 -0.99
N ASN A 60 -9.90 9.97 -1.35
CA ASN A 60 -9.23 8.78 -1.85
C ASN A 60 -8.64 9.01 -3.24
N GLU A 61 -9.38 9.62 -4.16
CA GLU A 61 -8.88 9.96 -5.51
C GLU A 61 -7.72 10.97 -5.47
N ALA A 62 -7.72 11.88 -4.50
CA ALA A 62 -6.60 12.80 -4.27
C ALA A 62 -5.28 12.08 -3.90
N LYS A 63 -5.31 10.81 -3.49
CA LYS A 63 -4.10 10.01 -3.24
C LYS A 63 -3.43 9.53 -4.52
N LYS A 64 -4.16 9.44 -5.63
CA LYS A 64 -3.65 8.87 -6.89
C LYS A 64 -2.40 9.57 -7.43
N PRO A 65 -2.34 10.92 -7.52
CA PRO A 65 -1.13 11.61 -7.98
C PRO A 65 0.11 11.31 -7.11
N ARG A 66 -0.08 11.13 -5.80
CA ARG A 66 1.02 10.77 -4.89
C ARG A 66 1.52 9.34 -5.15
N LEU A 67 0.61 8.38 -5.40
CA LEU A 67 1.00 7.02 -5.75
C LEU A 67 1.74 6.97 -7.09
N ASP A 68 1.27 7.73 -8.09
CA ASP A 68 1.93 7.85 -9.39
C ASP A 68 3.31 8.50 -9.27
N GLN A 69 3.45 9.55 -8.46
CA GLN A 69 4.74 10.17 -8.17
C GLN A 69 5.71 9.18 -7.52
N ARG A 70 5.26 8.47 -6.48
CA ARG A 70 6.09 7.46 -5.81
C ARG A 70 6.56 6.36 -6.75
N LYS A 71 5.70 5.93 -7.69
CA LYS A 71 6.07 4.96 -8.71
C LYS A 71 7.20 5.51 -9.59
N SER A 72 7.06 6.75 -10.06
CA SER A 72 8.09 7.42 -10.86
C SER A 72 9.41 7.58 -10.08
N ASP A 73 9.34 7.92 -8.79
CA ASP A 73 10.52 8.06 -7.92
C ASP A 73 11.24 6.72 -7.75
N LEU A 74 10.50 5.61 -7.59
CA LEU A 74 11.08 4.27 -7.51
C LEU A 74 11.69 3.81 -8.83
N GLU A 75 11.08 4.12 -9.97
CA GLU A 75 11.67 3.84 -11.28
C GLU A 75 12.99 4.61 -11.49
N TRP A 76 13.06 5.86 -11.00
CA TRP A 76 14.30 6.64 -11.02
C TRP A 76 15.36 6.07 -10.07
N SER A 77 14.95 5.72 -8.84
CA SER A 77 15.81 5.07 -7.85
C SER A 77 16.40 3.75 -8.37
N ALA A 78 15.57 2.90 -8.99
CA ALA A 78 16.01 1.63 -9.56
C ALA A 78 17.14 1.81 -10.59
N LYS A 79 17.04 2.82 -11.46
CA LYS A 79 18.12 3.16 -12.41
C LYS A 79 19.40 3.62 -11.71
N ALA A 80 19.28 4.34 -10.60
CA ALA A 80 20.43 4.73 -9.79
C ALA A 80 21.10 3.51 -9.13
N VAL A 81 20.31 2.57 -8.60
CA VAL A 81 20.81 1.29 -8.05
C VAL A 81 21.52 0.47 -9.12
N GLU A 82 20.94 0.34 -10.32
CA GLU A 82 21.55 -0.36 -11.46
C GLU A 82 22.92 0.23 -11.83
N LYS A 83 23.05 1.56 -11.79
CA LYS A 83 24.32 2.23 -12.03
C LYS A 83 25.39 1.87 -11.00
N GLU A 84 25.03 1.77 -9.72
CA GLU A 84 25.97 1.37 -8.67
C GLU A 84 26.34 -0.12 -8.77
N ILE A 85 25.39 -0.99 -9.12
CA ILE A 85 25.67 -2.40 -9.44
C ILE A 85 26.70 -2.51 -10.57
N ASN A 86 26.50 -1.77 -11.67
CA ASN A 86 27.40 -1.80 -12.81
C ASN A 86 28.81 -1.27 -12.48
N LYS A 87 28.90 -0.22 -11.67
CA LYS A 87 30.19 0.27 -11.16
C LYS A 87 30.91 -0.78 -10.30
N TRP A 88 30.19 -1.41 -9.39
CA TRP A 88 30.74 -2.46 -8.53
C TRP A 88 31.21 -3.66 -9.37
N ASN A 89 30.40 -4.13 -10.32
CA ASN A 89 30.77 -5.21 -11.25
C ASN A 89 32.07 -4.89 -12.01
N ALA A 90 32.19 -3.66 -12.54
CA ALA A 90 33.39 -3.23 -13.25
C ALA A 90 34.63 -3.15 -12.33
N ALA A 91 34.47 -2.65 -11.11
CA ALA A 91 35.54 -2.61 -10.12
C ALA A 91 35.98 -4.03 -9.71
N ASN A 92 35.01 -4.92 -9.50
CA ASN A 92 35.25 -6.31 -9.13
C ASN A 92 35.99 -7.07 -10.23
N ALA A 93 35.60 -6.89 -11.50
CA ALA A 93 36.30 -7.47 -12.64
C ALA A 93 37.76 -6.99 -12.72
N ARG A 94 38.01 -5.69 -12.50
CA ARG A 94 39.38 -5.14 -12.48
C ARG A 94 40.21 -5.73 -11.34
N LEU A 95 39.62 -5.89 -10.15
CA LEU A 95 40.28 -6.51 -9.02
C LEU A 95 40.64 -7.97 -9.32
N GLN A 96 39.72 -8.73 -9.92
CA GLN A 96 39.96 -10.11 -10.31
C GLN A 96 41.16 -10.22 -11.26
N THR A 97 41.24 -9.36 -12.29
CA THR A 97 42.40 -9.29 -13.18
C THR A 97 43.71 -9.03 -12.44
N LYS A 98 43.70 -8.17 -11.42
CA LYS A 98 44.90 -7.92 -10.59
C LYS A 98 45.30 -9.13 -9.77
N ILE A 99 44.32 -9.86 -9.22
CA ILE A 99 44.53 -11.11 -8.46
C ILE A 99 45.12 -12.18 -9.38
N ASP A 100 44.55 -12.38 -10.57
CA ASP A 100 45.02 -13.36 -11.54
C ASP A 100 46.44 -13.04 -12.02
N LYS A 101 46.73 -11.75 -12.26
CA LYS A 101 48.07 -11.28 -12.61
C LYS A 101 49.07 -11.54 -11.48
N TRP A 102 48.69 -11.27 -10.23
CA TRP A 102 49.54 -11.58 -9.07
C TRP A 102 49.80 -13.09 -8.95
N GLY A 103 48.78 -13.94 -9.13
CA GLY A 103 48.95 -15.40 -9.14
C GLY A 103 49.90 -15.89 -10.24
N SER A 104 49.82 -15.28 -11.43
CA SER A 104 50.75 -15.54 -12.54
C SER A 104 52.18 -15.09 -12.22
N ASP A 105 52.34 -13.91 -11.60
CA ASP A 105 53.64 -13.37 -11.21
C ASP A 105 54.30 -14.22 -10.11
N VAL A 106 53.52 -14.71 -9.15
CA VAL A 106 53.98 -15.67 -8.12
C VAL A 106 54.44 -16.98 -8.77
N THR A 107 53.65 -17.52 -9.71
CA THR A 107 54.01 -18.75 -10.42
C THR A 107 55.33 -18.58 -11.19
N ALA A 108 55.48 -17.48 -11.94
CA ALA A 108 56.69 -17.18 -12.68
C ALA A 108 57.91 -16.95 -11.77
N HIS A 109 57.70 -16.32 -10.61
CA HIS A 109 58.73 -16.17 -9.59
C HIS A 109 59.19 -17.52 -9.05
N ASN A 110 58.25 -18.38 -8.65
CA ASN A 110 58.56 -19.71 -8.14
C ASN A 110 59.36 -20.51 -9.19
N ILE A 111 58.92 -20.59 -10.44
CA ILE A 111 59.68 -21.27 -11.51
C ILE A 111 61.12 -20.76 -11.63
N ARG A 112 61.33 -19.45 -11.48
CA ARG A 112 62.67 -18.84 -11.61
C ARG A 112 63.56 -19.06 -10.40
N CYS A 113 62.98 -19.11 -9.20
CA CYS A 113 63.68 -19.05 -7.92
C CYS A 113 63.61 -20.35 -7.11
N ASP A 114 62.89 -21.38 -7.57
CA ASP A 114 62.75 -22.71 -6.94
C ASP A 114 63.93 -23.66 -7.27
N ARG A 115 65.09 -23.09 -7.62
CA ARG A 115 66.32 -23.83 -7.91
C ARG A 115 67.42 -23.45 -6.93
N THR A 116 68.41 -24.32 -6.79
CA THR A 116 69.68 -23.94 -6.16
C THR A 116 70.29 -22.77 -6.95
N VAL A 117 70.67 -21.72 -6.23
CA VAL A 117 71.30 -20.52 -6.79
C VAL A 117 72.78 -20.51 -6.41
N ASP A 118 73.64 -20.34 -7.41
CA ASP A 118 75.09 -20.52 -7.24
C ASP A 118 75.82 -19.21 -6.91
N THR A 119 75.10 -18.09 -6.83
CA THR A 119 75.68 -16.79 -6.50
C THR A 119 74.78 -15.99 -5.55
N GLN A 120 75.41 -15.18 -4.69
CA GLN A 120 74.70 -14.31 -3.75
C GLN A 120 73.78 -13.29 -4.46
N SER A 121 74.18 -12.80 -5.64
CA SER A 121 73.39 -11.82 -6.38
C SER A 121 72.07 -12.40 -6.90
N GLU A 122 72.04 -13.67 -7.29
CA GLU A 122 70.81 -14.37 -7.68
C GLU A 122 69.88 -14.61 -6.48
N TYR A 123 70.45 -15.02 -5.35
CA TYR A 123 69.72 -15.19 -4.09
C TYR A 123 69.04 -13.87 -3.66
N ASP A 124 69.80 -12.77 -3.64
CA ASP A 124 69.27 -11.46 -3.25
C ASP A 124 68.20 -10.95 -4.23
N ARG A 125 68.35 -11.24 -5.53
CA ARG A 125 67.34 -10.91 -6.55
C ARG A 125 66.03 -11.65 -6.29
N CYS A 126 66.09 -12.94 -5.98
CA CYS A 126 64.91 -13.74 -5.65
C CYS A 126 64.24 -13.21 -4.36
N ASN A 127 65.01 -12.92 -3.31
CA ASN A 127 64.45 -12.38 -2.08
C ASN A 127 63.77 -11.00 -2.26
N ARG A 128 64.37 -10.09 -3.03
CA ARG A 128 63.73 -8.80 -3.35
C ARG A 128 62.44 -8.99 -4.14
N SER A 129 62.43 -9.90 -5.11
CA SER A 129 61.22 -10.21 -5.90
C SER A 129 60.12 -10.80 -5.02
N LYS A 130 60.46 -11.68 -4.07
CA LYS A 130 59.51 -12.23 -3.11
C LYS A 130 58.91 -11.14 -2.23
N ALA A 131 59.74 -10.25 -1.67
CA ALA A 131 59.27 -9.13 -0.87
C ALA A 131 58.30 -8.22 -1.64
N ALA A 132 58.55 -7.98 -2.93
CA ALA A 132 57.65 -7.22 -3.78
C ALA A 132 56.30 -7.93 -4.00
N LEU A 133 56.30 -9.25 -4.20
CA LEU A 133 55.07 -10.04 -4.34
C LEU A 133 54.26 -10.12 -3.04
N ASP A 134 54.93 -10.26 -1.89
CA ASP A 134 54.30 -10.27 -0.57
C ASP A 134 53.70 -8.89 -0.24
N SER A 135 54.41 -7.80 -0.57
CA SER A 135 53.87 -6.43 -0.46
C SER A 135 52.62 -6.24 -1.33
N ARG A 136 52.66 -6.69 -2.59
CA ARG A 136 51.51 -6.60 -3.50
C ARG A 136 50.32 -7.45 -3.02
N LYS A 137 50.57 -8.60 -2.39
CA LYS A 137 49.52 -9.40 -1.75
C LYS A 137 48.80 -8.60 -0.66
N GLY A 138 49.55 -7.89 0.19
CA GLY A 138 48.97 -7.01 1.22
C GLY A 138 48.07 -5.92 0.61
N THR A 139 48.53 -5.27 -0.46
CA THR A 139 47.70 -4.29 -1.20
C THR A 139 46.43 -4.92 -1.75
N LEU A 140 46.52 -6.10 -2.38
CA LEU A 140 45.35 -6.80 -2.92
C LEU A 140 44.36 -7.21 -1.83
N GLN A 141 44.84 -7.63 -0.66
CA GLN A 141 43.96 -7.93 0.48
C GLN A 141 43.18 -6.69 0.93
N GLY A 142 43.81 -5.51 0.96
CA GLY A 142 43.13 -4.25 1.23
C GLY A 142 42.10 -3.88 0.15
N GLU A 143 42.42 -4.08 -1.12
CA GLU A 143 41.48 -3.84 -2.22
C GLU A 143 40.28 -4.81 -2.19
N ILE A 144 40.50 -6.09 -1.84
CA ILE A 144 39.44 -7.08 -1.64
C ILE A 144 38.49 -6.62 -0.53
N GLN A 145 39.03 -6.24 0.63
CA GLN A 145 38.21 -5.78 1.74
C GLN A 145 37.41 -4.52 1.38
N TYR A 146 38.02 -3.57 0.67
CA TYR A 146 37.31 -2.39 0.17
C TYR A 146 36.16 -2.78 -0.78
N ASN A 147 36.40 -3.70 -1.71
CA ASN A 147 35.41 -4.20 -2.66
C ASN A 147 34.26 -4.93 -1.95
N ASP A 148 34.54 -5.73 -0.92
CA ASP A 148 33.51 -6.39 -0.10
C ASP A 148 32.60 -5.37 0.61
N ASN A 149 33.15 -4.26 1.10
CA ASN A 149 32.36 -3.17 1.68
C ASN A 149 31.47 -2.47 0.64
N GLN A 150 31.98 -2.30 -0.58
CA GLN A 150 31.18 -1.77 -1.70
C GLN A 150 30.05 -2.74 -2.08
N ARG A 151 30.33 -4.04 -2.11
CA ARG A 151 29.30 -5.07 -2.33
C ARG A 151 28.19 -4.99 -1.30
N ALA A 152 28.54 -4.88 -0.02
CA ALA A 152 27.56 -4.74 1.06
C ALA A 152 26.70 -3.47 0.90
N THR A 153 27.30 -2.38 0.43
CA THR A 153 26.59 -1.11 0.16
C THR A 153 25.60 -1.28 -0.98
N VAL A 154 26.03 -1.88 -2.10
CA VAL A 154 25.15 -2.18 -3.25
C VAL A 154 24.02 -3.12 -2.84
N GLN A 155 24.30 -4.14 -2.03
CA GLN A 155 23.25 -5.05 -1.53
C GLN A 155 22.21 -4.30 -0.69
N GLY A 156 22.65 -3.40 0.22
CA GLY A 156 21.72 -2.59 1.01
C GLY A 156 20.84 -1.67 0.16
N LEU A 157 21.35 -1.18 -0.97
CA LEU A 157 20.54 -0.41 -1.93
C LEU A 157 19.47 -1.26 -2.60
N ILE A 158 19.81 -2.50 -2.99
CA ILE A 158 18.86 -3.46 -3.57
C ILE A 158 17.77 -3.80 -2.55
N ASP A 159 18.16 -4.19 -1.34
CA ASP A 159 17.21 -4.59 -0.29
C ASP A 159 16.25 -3.44 0.05
N ASN A 160 16.75 -2.19 0.07
CA ASN A 160 15.91 -1.02 0.28
C ASN A 160 14.98 -0.75 -0.90
N GLN A 161 15.43 -0.93 -2.15
CA GLN A 161 14.60 -0.80 -3.33
C GLN A 161 13.44 -1.80 -3.30
N ASP A 162 13.73 -3.07 -3.06
CA ASP A 162 12.72 -4.14 -2.96
C ASP A 162 11.70 -3.83 -1.87
N MET A 163 12.15 -3.40 -0.69
CA MET A 163 11.27 -2.99 0.40
C MET A 163 10.34 -1.84 -0.02
N GLN A 164 10.85 -0.83 -0.71
CA GLN A 164 10.02 0.30 -1.12
C GLN A 164 8.99 -0.09 -2.18
N GLU A 165 9.33 -1.00 -3.09
CA GLU A 165 8.40 -1.55 -4.07
C GLU A 165 7.26 -2.32 -3.41
N GLU A 166 7.56 -3.17 -2.41
CA GLU A 166 6.53 -3.86 -1.63
C GLU A 166 5.63 -2.90 -0.85
N VAL A 167 6.20 -1.83 -0.27
CA VAL A 167 5.42 -0.80 0.42
C VAL A 167 4.50 -0.08 -0.56
N LEU A 168 4.99 0.35 -1.71
CA LEU A 168 4.16 1.01 -2.72
C LEU A 168 3.04 0.09 -3.22
N GLN A 169 3.34 -1.19 -3.45
CA GLN A 169 2.34 -2.17 -3.88
C GLN A 169 1.21 -2.30 -2.85
N ARG A 170 1.54 -2.40 -1.56
CA ARG A 170 0.55 -2.42 -0.48
C ARG A 170 -0.31 -1.16 -0.43
N GLU A 171 0.27 0.01 -0.67
CA GLU A 171 -0.49 1.26 -0.72
C GLU A 171 -1.44 1.33 -1.92
N ILE A 172 -1.00 0.86 -3.09
CA ILE A 172 -1.84 0.76 -4.29
C ILE A 172 -3.01 -0.18 -4.04
N ASP A 173 -2.78 -1.32 -3.41
CA ASP A 173 -3.82 -2.30 -3.12
C ASP A 173 -4.82 -1.76 -2.09
N ALA A 174 -4.34 -1.09 -1.04
CA ALA A 174 -5.20 -0.41 -0.08
C ALA A 174 -6.05 0.71 -0.72
N TYR A 175 -5.46 1.52 -1.59
CA TYR A 175 -6.19 2.54 -2.36
C TYR A 175 -7.30 1.92 -3.21
N LYS A 176 -7.01 0.84 -3.94
CA LYS A 176 -8.00 0.14 -4.79
C LYS A 176 -9.12 -0.50 -3.98
N ALA A 177 -8.77 -1.16 -2.87
CA ALA A 177 -9.74 -1.78 -1.97
C ALA A 177 -10.70 -0.74 -1.40
N HIS A 178 -10.16 0.35 -0.85
CA HIS A 178 -10.98 1.41 -0.29
C HIS A 178 -11.85 2.10 -1.35
N ARG A 179 -11.31 2.35 -2.54
CA ARG A 179 -12.08 2.88 -3.68
C ARG A 179 -13.27 1.97 -4.02
N LYS A 180 -13.06 0.66 -4.04
CA LYS A 180 -14.12 -0.31 -4.31
C LYS A 180 -15.20 -0.27 -3.23
N GLU A 181 -14.81 -0.26 -1.96
CA GLU A 181 -15.75 -0.18 -0.82
C GLU A 181 -16.61 1.09 -0.90
N LEU A 182 -16.00 2.24 -1.21
CA LEU A 182 -16.70 3.51 -1.36
C LEU A 182 -17.73 3.44 -2.50
N VAL A 183 -17.36 2.89 -3.66
CA VAL A 183 -18.29 2.73 -4.79
C VAL A 183 -19.45 1.80 -4.42
N GLU A 184 -19.18 0.67 -3.74
CA GLU A 184 -20.21 -0.27 -3.31
C GLU A 184 -21.16 0.34 -2.26
N ALA A 185 -20.63 1.13 -1.32
CA ALA A 185 -21.43 1.85 -0.34
C ALA A 185 -22.34 2.90 -1.03
N GLY A 186 -21.80 3.62 -2.02
CA GLY A 186 -22.55 4.63 -2.77
C GLY A 186 -23.73 4.03 -3.53
N VAL A 187 -23.51 2.90 -4.22
CA VAL A 187 -24.58 2.17 -4.90
C VAL A 187 -25.68 1.74 -3.92
N LYS A 188 -25.32 1.25 -2.73
CA LYS A 188 -26.30 0.84 -1.71
C LYS A 188 -27.12 2.03 -1.18
N ILE A 189 -26.46 3.15 -0.87
CA ILE A 189 -27.14 4.37 -0.39
C ILE A 189 -28.09 4.90 -1.47
N GLN A 190 -27.63 4.98 -2.72
CA GLN A 190 -28.45 5.46 -3.83
C GLN A 190 -29.66 4.56 -4.11
N ALA A 191 -29.48 3.24 -4.05
CA ALA A 191 -30.58 2.29 -4.16
C ALA A 191 -31.63 2.51 -3.06
N ARG A 192 -31.19 2.65 -1.80
CA ARG A 192 -32.10 2.88 -0.67
C ARG A 192 -32.82 4.23 -0.76
N LEU A 193 -32.11 5.28 -1.18
CA LEU A 193 -32.72 6.58 -1.45
C LEU A 193 -33.79 6.50 -2.56
N ALA A 194 -33.55 5.71 -3.62
CA ALA A 194 -34.53 5.51 -4.68
C ALA A 194 -35.77 4.75 -4.18
N GLU A 195 -35.60 3.71 -3.36
CA GLU A 195 -36.70 2.99 -2.71
C GLU A 195 -37.56 3.93 -1.85
N ILE A 196 -36.93 4.72 -0.98
CA ILE A 196 -37.64 5.67 -0.10
C ILE A 196 -38.39 6.72 -0.92
N ARG A 197 -37.78 7.25 -1.99
CA ARG A 197 -38.46 8.21 -2.88
C ARG A 197 -39.67 7.58 -3.57
N SER A 198 -39.54 6.34 -4.03
CA SER A 198 -40.67 5.62 -4.64
C SER A 198 -41.81 5.43 -3.65
N TYR A 199 -41.50 5.08 -2.39
CA TYR A 199 -42.47 4.94 -1.32
C TYR A 199 -43.19 6.28 -1.02
N LEU A 200 -42.41 7.37 -0.86
CA LEU A 200 -42.97 8.69 -0.59
C LEU A 200 -43.87 9.18 -1.74
N ASN A 201 -43.46 8.97 -3.00
CA ASN A 201 -44.28 9.34 -4.16
C ASN A 201 -45.59 8.54 -4.22
N ALA A 202 -45.54 7.21 -3.97
CA ALA A 202 -46.75 6.38 -3.96
C ALA A 202 -47.73 6.81 -2.86
N CYS A 203 -47.20 7.16 -1.68
CA CYS A 203 -47.99 7.71 -0.59
C CYS A 203 -48.58 9.09 -0.94
N ASP A 204 -47.79 10.01 -1.52
CA ASP A 204 -48.28 11.34 -1.95
C ASP A 204 -49.40 11.22 -3.00
N GLU A 205 -49.28 10.29 -3.96
CA GLU A 205 -50.33 10.00 -4.94
C GLU A 205 -51.59 9.43 -4.29
N ALA A 206 -51.46 8.55 -3.30
CA ALA A 206 -52.60 7.98 -2.59
C ALA A 206 -53.32 9.04 -1.74
N ILE A 207 -52.58 9.95 -1.09
CA ILE A 207 -53.15 11.10 -0.37
C ILE A 207 -53.88 12.04 -1.34
N ALA A 208 -53.29 12.34 -2.49
CA ALA A 208 -53.93 13.19 -3.50
C ALA A 208 -55.23 12.57 -4.04
N ALA A 209 -55.26 11.25 -4.23
CA ALA A 209 -56.47 10.53 -4.63
C ALA A 209 -57.57 10.55 -3.55
N TYR A 210 -57.19 10.37 -2.28
CA TYR A 210 -58.09 10.52 -1.14
C TYR A 210 -58.67 11.94 -1.06
N ASP A 211 -57.83 12.96 -1.18
CA ASP A 211 -58.24 14.37 -1.09
C ASP A 211 -59.15 14.80 -2.27
N ALA A 212 -59.02 14.15 -3.42
CA ALA A 212 -59.88 14.39 -4.59
C ALA A 212 -61.21 13.61 -4.54
N SER A 213 -61.38 12.67 -3.61
CA SER A 213 -62.56 11.81 -3.54
C SER A 213 -63.78 12.52 -2.92
N PRO A 214 -64.95 12.48 -3.58
CA PRO A 214 -66.21 12.96 -3.00
C PRO A 214 -66.74 12.09 -1.84
N ASP A 215 -66.36 10.81 -1.78
CA ASP A 215 -66.76 9.85 -0.73
C ASP A 215 -65.65 8.79 -0.53
N PRO A 216 -64.56 9.14 0.19
CA PRO A 216 -63.35 8.33 0.27
C PRO A 216 -63.52 6.95 0.92
N MET A 217 -64.62 6.80 1.67
CA MET A 217 -65.00 5.58 2.38
C MET A 217 -65.72 4.57 1.48
N LYS A 218 -66.27 5.01 0.34
CA LYS A 218 -67.01 4.15 -0.59
C LYS A 218 -66.23 3.81 -1.85
N ASP A 219 -65.28 4.65 -2.24
CA ASP A 219 -64.54 4.49 -3.49
C ASP A 219 -63.18 3.79 -3.34
N GLY A 220 -62.82 3.36 -2.12
CA GLY A 220 -61.60 2.60 -1.85
C GLY A 220 -60.34 3.46 -1.69
N THR A 221 -60.44 4.78 -1.76
CA THR A 221 -59.27 5.68 -1.68
C THR A 221 -58.67 5.72 -0.27
N MET A 222 -59.48 5.53 0.78
CA MET A 222 -58.99 5.37 2.15
C MET A 222 -58.14 4.10 2.32
N GLU A 223 -58.61 2.96 1.83
CA GLU A 223 -57.88 1.69 1.91
C GLU A 223 -56.56 1.76 1.13
N ARG A 224 -56.57 2.41 -0.04
CA ARG A 224 -55.36 2.66 -0.83
C ARG A 224 -54.37 3.56 -0.10
N MET A 225 -54.84 4.65 0.52
CA MET A 225 -53.99 5.53 1.32
C MET A 225 -53.37 4.79 2.51
N GLN A 226 -54.16 3.99 3.24
CA GLN A 226 -53.65 3.18 4.37
C GLN A 226 -52.65 2.11 3.92
N ALA A 227 -52.85 1.51 2.74
CA ALA A 227 -51.93 0.52 2.18
C ALA A 227 -50.57 1.12 1.76
N GLU A 228 -50.58 2.30 1.15
CA GLU A 228 -49.37 2.93 0.60
C GLU A 228 -48.62 3.81 1.62
N CYS A 229 -49.32 4.46 2.54
CA CYS A 229 -48.74 5.35 3.55
C CYS A 229 -48.54 4.71 4.93
N GLY A 230 -49.10 3.51 5.14
CA GLY A 230 -49.13 2.82 6.42
C GLY A 230 -50.36 3.13 7.28
N SER A 231 -50.68 2.23 8.20
CA SER A 231 -51.92 2.24 9.00
C SER A 231 -52.01 3.34 10.07
N THR A 232 -50.96 4.14 10.25
CA THR A 232 -50.87 5.23 11.25
C THR A 232 -51.12 6.62 10.67
N PHE A 233 -51.50 6.72 9.39
CA PHE A 233 -51.85 8.00 8.78
C PHE A 233 -53.25 8.47 9.23
N ASP A 234 -53.34 8.99 10.45
CA ASP A 234 -54.54 9.64 10.98
C ASP A 234 -54.50 11.15 10.69
N ARG A 235 -55.26 11.59 9.68
CA ARG A 235 -55.59 13.00 9.48
C ARG A 235 -56.78 13.35 10.39
N ASN A 236 -56.50 13.67 11.66
CA ASN A 236 -57.44 14.42 12.51
C ASN A 236 -57.36 15.91 12.19
#